data_AF-A0A8S4G869-F1
#
_entry.id   AF-A0A8S4G869-F1
#
_cell.length_a   1.000
_cell.length_b   1.000
_cell.length_c   1.000
_cell.angle_alpha   90.00
_cell.angle_beta   90.00
_cell.angle_gamma   90.00
#
_symmetry.space_group_name_H-M   'P 1'
#
loop_
_entity.id
_entity.type
_entity.pdbx_description
1 polymer ?
#
loop_
_entity_poly.entity_id
_entity_poly.type
_entity_poly.pdbx_seq_one_letter_code
_entity_poly.pdbx_strand_id
1 'polypeptide(L)'
;MLLNRGISTFKFLSVIVRRPNILALSTTSTLKQASPSTLAKFKKKQSDFQAEDGKPIFLKGGFCDRILYSLTWILCLVGLVNVVLVIYDHSKPPSWKSVC
;
A
#
# COMPACT_ATOMS: atom_id res chain seq x y z
N MET A 1 15.24 -67.19 22.38
CA MET A 1 14.33 -67.18 21.23
C MET A 1 13.49 -65.91 21.32
N LEU A 2 13.73 -64.95 20.42
CA LEU A 2 12.84 -64.62 19.28
C LEU A 2 11.55 -63.93 19.77
N LEU A 3 11.14 -62.75 19.33
CA LEU A 3 11.55 -61.91 18.23
C LEU A 3 10.73 -60.59 18.34
N ASN A 4 11.26 -59.53 17.73
CA ASN A 4 10.50 -58.46 17.06
C ASN A 4 9.66 -57.47 17.90
N ARG A 5 10.11 -56.22 18.02
CA ARG A 5 10.09 -55.15 16.99
C ARG A 5 8.67 -54.67 16.68
N GLY A 6 8.38 -53.47 17.14
CA GLY A 6 7.32 -52.63 16.60
C GLY A 6 7.07 -51.43 17.48
N ILE A 7 7.15 -50.24 16.89
CA ILE A 7 6.73 -48.94 17.46
C ILE A 7 7.82 -48.27 18.32
N SER A 8 9.05 -48.06 17.84
CA SER A 8 9.42 -47.02 16.86
C SER A 8 8.34 -45.98 16.58
N THR A 9 8.54 -44.74 17.04
CA THR A 9 8.59 -43.50 16.21
C THR A 9 7.96 -42.26 16.85
N PHE A 10 7.01 -42.36 17.78
CA PHE A 10 6.20 -41.17 18.10
C PHE A 10 6.80 -40.14 19.06
N LYS A 11 7.86 -40.45 19.82
CA LYS A 11 8.50 -39.46 20.70
C LYS A 11 9.78 -38.83 20.14
N PHE A 12 10.23 -39.27 18.96
CA PHE A 12 11.45 -38.72 18.35
C PHE A 12 11.16 -37.66 17.27
N LEU A 13 9.90 -37.49 16.85
CA LEU A 13 9.51 -36.47 15.87
C LEU A 13 9.16 -35.09 16.45
N SER A 14 9.00 -34.93 17.77
CA SER A 14 8.72 -33.61 18.36
C SER A 14 9.97 -32.77 18.66
N VAL A 15 11.17 -33.29 18.38
CA VAL A 15 12.45 -32.58 18.61
C VAL A 15 12.96 -31.85 17.36
N ILE A 16 12.43 -32.14 16.17
CA ILE A 16 12.89 -31.57 14.89
C ILE A 16 12.12 -30.30 14.47
N VAL A 17 11.12 -29.86 15.25
CA VAL A 17 10.51 -28.51 15.10
C VAL A 17 10.84 -27.62 16.29
N ARG A 18 12.01 -27.80 16.91
CA ARG A 18 12.73 -26.63 17.43
C ARG A 18 13.38 -25.99 16.23
N ARG A 19 12.71 -25.02 15.59
CA ARG A 19 13.42 -24.11 14.67
C ARG A 19 14.52 -23.44 15.51
N PRO A 20 15.81 -23.76 15.30
CA PRO A 20 16.85 -22.89 15.81
C PRO A 20 16.70 -21.56 15.07
N ASN A 21 17.05 -20.46 15.74
CA ASN A 21 17.16 -19.12 15.17
C ASN A 21 17.60 -19.14 13.69
N ILE A 22 16.66 -18.94 12.77
CA ILE A 22 17.00 -18.60 11.38
C ILE A 22 16.57 -17.15 11.22
N LEU A 23 17.55 -16.28 11.40
CA LEU A 23 17.52 -14.89 10.96
C LEU A 23 16.39 -14.07 11.59
N ALA A 24 16.60 -13.66 12.84
CA ALA A 24 16.28 -12.28 13.15
C ALA A 24 17.10 -11.43 12.17
N LEU A 25 16.50 -11.07 11.03
CA LEU A 25 16.99 -10.01 10.16
C LEU A 25 16.85 -8.72 10.97
N SER A 26 17.76 -8.55 11.92
CA SER A 26 18.02 -7.29 12.56
C SER A 26 18.75 -6.49 11.50
N THR A 27 17.98 -5.89 10.58
CA THR A 27 18.46 -4.76 9.81
C THR A 27 18.66 -3.64 10.83
N THR A 28 19.73 -3.69 11.61
CA THR A 28 20.31 -2.50 12.23
C THR A 28 20.89 -1.68 11.10
N SER A 29 20.00 -1.11 10.27
CA SER A 29 20.29 0.16 9.64
C SER A 29 20.76 1.05 10.77
N THR A 30 21.95 1.63 10.63
CA THR A 30 22.50 2.65 11.52
C THR A 30 21.38 3.58 11.96
N LEU A 31 20.85 3.35 13.18
CA LEU A 31 19.78 4.17 13.72
C LEU A 31 20.42 5.53 13.94
N LYS A 32 20.14 6.48 13.05
CA LYS A 32 20.18 7.88 13.43
C LYS A 32 19.16 7.96 14.56
N GLN A 33 19.63 7.85 15.80
CA GLN A 33 18.83 7.64 17.00
C GLN A 33 17.69 8.64 16.97
N ALA A 34 16.50 8.17 16.57
CA ALA A 34 15.38 9.06 16.36
C ALA A 34 15.06 9.66 17.72
N SER A 35 15.11 10.99 17.81
CA SER A 35 14.73 11.69 19.03
C SER A 35 13.42 11.10 19.57
N PRO A 36 13.29 10.90 20.89
CA PRO A 36 12.07 10.34 21.48
C PRO A 36 10.80 11.09 21.01
N SER A 37 10.93 12.39 20.73
CA SER A 37 9.87 13.23 20.15
C SER A 37 9.42 12.79 18.74
N THR A 38 10.34 12.32 17.90
CA THR A 38 10.06 11.84 16.55
C THR A 38 9.40 10.47 16.58
N LEU A 39 9.84 9.58 17.48
CA LEU A 39 9.19 8.27 17.66
C LEU A 39 7.76 8.39 18.16
N ALA A 40 7.48 9.33 19.07
CA ALA A 40 6.12 9.60 19.53
C ALA A 40 5.20 10.08 18.39
N LYS A 41 5.70 10.94 17.49
CA LYS A 41 4.95 11.40 16.31
C LYS A 41 4.62 10.25 15.35
N PHE A 42 5.55 9.32 15.14
CA PHE A 42 5.31 8.15 14.30
C PHE A 42 4.28 7.20 14.90
N LYS A 43 4.34 6.93 16.20
CA LYS A 43 3.33 6.11 16.88
C LYS A 43 1.94 6.71 16.78
N LYS A 44 1.81 8.03 16.93
CA LYS A 44 0.54 8.74 16.73
C LYS A 44 0.01 8.60 15.30
N LYS A 45 0.86 8.80 14.29
CA LYS A 45 0.44 8.59 12.89
C LYS A 45 0.04 7.13 12.65
N GLN A 46 0.77 6.17 13.20
CA GLN A 46 0.42 4.76 13.08
C GLN A 46 -0.96 4.47 13.68
N SER A 47 -1.28 5.00 14.86
CA SER A 47 -2.62 4.84 15.45
C SER A 47 -3.71 5.52 14.60
N ASP A 48 -3.45 6.73 14.10
CA ASP A 48 -4.42 7.48 13.30
C ASP A 48 -4.75 6.75 11.98
N PHE A 49 -3.75 6.14 11.33
CA PHE A 49 -3.94 5.38 10.09
C PHE A 49 -4.44 3.95 10.31
N GLN A 50 -4.20 3.35 11.48
CA GLN A 50 -4.69 2.01 11.86
C GLN A 50 -6.06 2.03 12.57
N ALA A 51 -6.65 3.20 12.80
CA ALA A 51 -7.99 3.29 13.36
C ALA A 51 -9.03 2.62 12.43
N GLU A 52 -9.98 1.86 12.99
CA GLU A 52 -11.01 1.13 12.22
C GLU A 52 -12.19 2.05 11.87
N ASP A 53 -11.95 3.08 11.05
CA ASP A 53 -12.99 4.08 10.67
C ASP A 53 -13.81 3.69 9.42
N GLY A 54 -13.49 2.56 8.78
CA GLY A 54 -14.11 2.12 7.51
C GLY A 54 -13.83 3.02 6.30
N LYS A 55 -13.02 4.08 6.45
CA LYS A 55 -12.63 4.99 5.37
C LYS A 55 -11.48 4.39 4.56
N PRO A 56 -11.47 4.57 3.23
CA PRO A 56 -10.35 4.09 2.42
C PRO A 56 -9.08 4.90 2.73
N ILE A 57 -7.92 4.26 2.52
CA ILE A 57 -6.61 4.79 2.92
C ILE A 57 -6.30 6.19 2.36
N PHE A 58 -6.80 6.51 1.16
CA PHE A 58 -6.58 7.80 0.50
C PHE A 58 -7.44 8.96 1.04
N LEU A 59 -8.40 8.68 1.91
CA LEU A 59 -9.22 9.69 2.59
C LEU A 59 -8.93 9.77 4.11
N LYS A 60 -7.92 9.01 4.56
CA LYS A 60 -7.64 8.79 5.98
C LYS A 60 -7.03 10.02 6.67
N GLY A 61 -6.33 10.88 5.94
CA GLY A 61 -5.79 12.15 6.42
C GLY A 61 -6.83 13.28 6.56
N GLY A 62 -8.10 13.00 6.26
CA GLY A 62 -9.22 13.87 6.62
C GLY A 62 -9.59 14.88 5.54
N PHE A 63 -9.84 16.13 5.92
CA PHE A 63 -10.44 17.14 5.03
C PHE A 63 -9.52 17.56 3.87
N CYS A 64 -8.21 17.66 4.11
CA CYS A 64 -7.23 17.99 3.08
C CYS A 64 -7.26 16.98 1.93
N ASP A 65 -7.28 15.69 2.26
CA ASP A 65 -7.32 14.60 1.28
C ASP A 65 -8.58 14.66 0.40
N ARG A 66 -9.71 15.08 0.96
CA ARG A 66 -10.98 15.23 0.22
C ARG A 66 -10.90 16.36 -0.80
N ILE A 67 -10.32 17.50 -0.42
CA ILE A 67 -10.10 18.63 -1.35
C ILE A 67 -9.15 18.19 -2.45
N LEU A 68 -8.02 17.60 -2.07
CA LEU A 68 -6.99 17.17 -3.02
C LEU A 68 -7.56 16.19 -4.04
N TYR A 69 -8.29 15.17 -3.58
CA TYR A 69 -8.95 14.19 -4.44
C TYR A 69 -9.97 14.84 -5.39
N SER A 70 -10.79 15.76 -4.88
CA SER A 70 -11.81 16.43 -5.69
C SER A 70 -11.18 17.30 -6.78
N LEU A 71 -10.12 18.03 -6.45
CA LEU A 71 -9.39 18.86 -7.42
C LEU A 71 -8.72 18.01 -8.50
N THR A 72 -8.10 16.88 -8.12
CA THR A 72 -7.50 15.95 -9.10
C THR A 72 -8.56 15.44 -10.07
N TRP A 73 -9.72 15.02 -9.57
CA TRP A 73 -10.82 14.55 -10.44
C TRP A 73 -11.32 15.63 -11.39
N ILE A 74 -11.55 16.84 -10.89
CA ILE A 74 -12.02 17.96 -11.72
C ILE A 74 -10.98 18.26 -12.81
N LEU A 75 -9.70 18.33 -12.46
CA LEU A 75 -8.65 18.64 -13.41
C LEU A 75 -8.50 17.55 -14.48
N CYS A 76 -8.58 16.28 -14.08
CA CYS A 76 -8.55 15.15 -15.02
C CYS A 76 -9.75 15.17 -15.99
N LEU A 77 -10.97 15.46 -15.49
CA LEU A 77 -12.16 15.54 -16.32
C LEU A 77 -12.09 16.71 -17.31
N VAL A 78 -11.68 17.89 -16.85
CA VAL A 78 -11.48 19.06 -17.71
C VAL A 78 -10.41 18.78 -18.77
N GLY A 79 -9.30 18.12 -18.39
CA GLY A 79 -8.26 17.71 -19.33
C GLY A 79 -8.78 16.75 -20.39
N LEU A 80 -9.52 15.71 -19.99
CA LEU A 80 -10.11 14.74 -20.91
C LEU A 80 -11.08 15.38 -21.90
N VAL A 81 -11.95 16.27 -21.44
CA VAL A 81 -12.89 16.99 -22.32
C VAL A 81 -12.14 17.83 -23.34
N ASN A 82 -11.11 18.57 -22.93
CA ASN A 82 -10.30 19.37 -23.85
C ASN A 82 -9.60 18.50 -24.90
N VAL A 83 -9.04 17.35 -24.51
CA VAL A 83 -8.42 16.42 -25.47
C VAL A 83 -9.44 15.94 -26.50
N VAL A 84 -10.64 15.57 -26.08
CA VAL A 84 -11.71 15.12 -27.00
C VAL A 84 -12.11 16.23 -27.97
N LEU A 85 -12.28 17.47 -27.49
CA LEU A 85 -12.61 18.63 -28.35
C LEU A 85 -11.51 18.91 -29.38
N VAL A 86 -10.25 18.91 -28.94
CA VAL A 86 -9.10 19.13 -29.83
C VAL A 86 -9.02 18.04 -30.90
N ILE A 87 -9.19 16.77 -30.51
CA ILE A 87 -9.21 15.66 -31.48
C ILE A 87 -10.38 15.83 -32.45
N TYR A 88 -11.57 16.16 -31.97
CA TYR A 88 -12.75 16.36 -32.81
C TYR A 88 -12.54 17.48 -33.83
N ASP A 89 -11.95 18.60 -33.41
CA ASP A 89 -11.66 19.72 -34.31
C ASP A 89 -10.55 19.41 -35.32
N HIS A 90 -9.55 18.61 -34.95
CA HIS A 90 -8.49 18.19 -35.87
C HIS A 90 -8.92 17.07 -36.83
N SER A 91 -9.92 16.27 -36.46
CA SER A 91 -10.43 15.18 -37.30
C SER A 91 -11.28 15.67 -38.48
N LYS A 92 -11.77 16.91 -38.45
CA LYS A 92 -12.59 17.49 -39.52
C LYS A 92 -11.71 17.98 -40.68
N PRO A 93 -12.06 17.68 -41.95
CA PRO A 93 -11.38 18.25 -43.10
C PRO A 93 -11.52 19.78 -43.12
N PRO A 94 -10.55 20.50 -43.71
CA PRO A 94 -10.53 21.97 -43.71
C PRO A 94 -11.75 22.61 -44.40
N SER A 95 -12.47 21.88 -45.25
CA SER A 95 -13.70 22.33 -45.90
C SER A 95 -14.87 22.61 -44.93
N TRP A 96 -14.84 22.05 -43.72
CA TRP A 96 -15.89 22.26 -42.70
C TRP A 96 -15.54 23.37 -41.70
N LYS A 97 -14.33 23.91 -41.78
CA LYS A 97 -13.86 24.99 -40.89
C LYS A 97 -14.14 26.38 -41.44
N SER A 98 -14.67 26.49 -42.66
CA SER A 98 -14.88 27.74 -43.41
C SER A 98 -16.36 28.11 -43.61
N VAL A 99 -17.27 27.57 -42.81
CA VAL A 99 -18.69 27.97 -42.78
C VAL A 99 -19.07 28.45 -41.38
N CYS A 100 -18.35 29.47 -40.92
CA CYS A 100 -18.71 30.47 -39.91
C CYS A 100 -17.69 31.61 -40.03
#